data_AF-A0A3D2L9W8-F1
#
_entry.id   AF-A0A3D2L9W8-F1
#
_cell.length_a   1.000
_cell.length_b   1.000
_cell.length_c   1.000
_cell.angle_alpha   90.00
_cell.angle_beta   90.00
_cell.angle_gamma   90.00
#
_symmetry.space_group_name_H-M   'P 1'
#
loop_
_entity.id
_entity.type
_entity.pdbx_description
1 polymer ?
#
loop_
_entity_poly.entity_id
_entity_poly.type
_entity_poly.pdbx_seq_one_letter_code
_entity_poly.pdbx_strand_id
1 'polypeptide(L)' 'EGGADVFVHISAVERSGLRTLAEDQAVSYELFKDERRGKTSAVDLKVL' A
#
# COMPACT_ATOMS: atom_id res chain seq x y z
N GLU A 1 13.70 -13.03 0.49
CA GLU A 1 12.39 -13.70 0.61
C GLU A 1 11.32 -12.75 0.10
N GLY A 2 10.75 -13.02 -1.07
CA GLY A 2 9.67 -12.21 -1.61
C GLY A 2 8.41 -12.51 -0.81
N GLY A 3 8.01 -11.57 0.05
CA GLY A 3 6.77 -11.64 0.80
C GLY A 3 5.55 -11.67 -0.13
N ALA A 4 4.36 -11.86 0.45
CA ALA A 4 3.13 -11.82 -0.32
C ALA A 4 2.99 -10.48 -1.06
N ASP A 5 2.68 -10.53 -2.36
CA ASP A 5 2.36 -9.34 -3.13
C ASP A 5 1.06 -8.73 -2.61
N VAL A 6 1.14 -7.46 -2.22
CA VAL A 6 0.01 -6.71 -1.67
C VAL A 6 -0.39 -5.63 -2.67
N PHE A 7 -1.67 -5.56 -3.00
CA PHE A 7 -2.20 -4.52 -3.87
C PHE A 7 -2.32 -3.20 -3.12
N VAL A 8 -1.83 -2.12 -3.73
CA VAL A 8 -2.07 -0.76 -3.30
C VAL A 8 -2.96 -0.04 -4.31
N HIS A 9 -3.96 0.68 -3.81
CA HIS A 9 -4.76 1.57 -4.66
C HIS A 9 -4.04 2.92 -4.78
N ILE A 10 -4.04 3.53 -5.98
CA ILE A 10 -3.46 4.88 -6.18
C ILE A 10 -4.05 5.90 -5.20
N SER A 11 -5.34 5.76 -4.86
CA SER A 11 -6.01 6.60 -3.87
C SER A 11 -5.41 6.49 -2.47
N ALA A 12 -4.83 5.35 -2.09
CA ALA A 12 -4.13 5.19 -0.82
C ALA A 12 -2.78 5.92 -0.86
N VAL A 13 -2.05 5.84 -1.99
CA VAL A 13 -0.79 6.56 -2.22
C VAL A 13 -1.01 8.08 -2.15
N GLU A 14 -2.04 8.57 -2.85
CA GLU A 14 -2.41 10.00 -2.83
C GLU A 14 -2.84 10.48 -1.45
N ARG A 15 -3.61 9.67 -0.70
CA ARG A 15 -4.01 9.98 0.68
C ARG A 15 -2.82 10.07 1.63
N SER A 16 -1.79 9.28 1.39
CA SER A 16 -0.52 9.34 2.10
C SER A 16 0.32 10.58 1.77
N GLY A 17 -0.17 11.47 0.89
CA GLY A 17 0.58 12.64 0.42
C GLY A 17 1.65 12.31 -0.61
N LEU A 18 1.65 11.08 -1.14
CA LEU A 18 2.56 10.63 -2.17
C LEU A 18 1.88 10.75 -3.53
N ARG A 19 2.60 11.27 -4.53
CA ARG A 19 2.11 11.29 -5.91
C ARG A 19 2.30 9.94 -6.63
N THR A 20 3.37 9.25 -6.27
CA THR A 20 3.76 7.97 -6.87
C THR A 20 4.68 7.24 -5.90
N LEU A 21 4.89 5.96 -6.15
CA LEU A 21 5.96 5.16 -5.59
C LEU A 21 7.02 4.97 -6.67
N ALA A 22 8.29 5.17 -6.33
CA ALA A 22 9.40 4.81 -7.20
C ALA A 22 9.73 3.32 -7.06
N GLU A 23 10.35 2.74 -8.09
CA GLU A 23 10.95 1.41 -7.98
C GLU A 23 12.01 1.40 -6.85
N ASP A 24 12.11 0.27 -6.15
CA ASP A 24 12.97 0.07 -4.98
C ASP A 24 12.74 1.04 -3.80
N GLN A 25 11.64 1.80 -3.80
CA GLN A 25 11.33 2.70 -2.70
C GLN A 25 10.87 1.93 -1.47
N ALA A 26 11.63 2.00 -0.38
CA ALA A 26 11.23 1.47 0.91
C ALA A 26 10.07 2.30 1.49
N VAL A 27 8.95 1.64 1.74
CA VAL A 27 7.78 2.23 2.37
C VAL A 27 7.25 1.32 3.47
N SER A 28 6.79 1.93 4.55
CA SER A 28 5.95 1.29 5.55
C SER A 28 4.49 1.41 5.11
N TYR A 29 3.70 0.37 5.33
CA TYR A 29 2.28 0.35 5.02
C TYR A 29 1.53 -0.51 6.05
N GLU A 30 0.24 -0.28 6.16
CA GLU A 30 -0.67 -1.13 6.94
C GLU A 30 -1.55 -1.97 6.00
N LEU A 31 -1.89 -3.18 6.43
CA LEU A 31 -2.76 -4.07 5.67
C LEU A 31 -4.21 -3.89 6.12
N PHE A 32 -5.04 -3.37 5.22
CA PHE A 32 -6.48 -3.34 5.43
C PHE A 32 -7.15 -4.48 4.67
N LYS A 33 -7.92 -5.30 5.40
CA LYS A 33 -8.72 -6.38 4.80
C LYS A 33 -10.17 -5.91 4.68
N ASP A 34 -10.62 -5.69 3.46
CA ASP A 34 -12.02 -5.36 3.20
C ASP A 34 -12.86 -6.63 3.30
N GLU A 35 -13.62 -6.79 4.38
CA GLU A 35 -14.49 -7.95 4.59
C GLU A 35 -15.64 -8.06 3.58
N ARG A 36 -16.04 -6.95 2.93
CA ARG A 36 -17.09 -6.96 1.91
C ARG A 36 -16.57 -7.44 0.56
N ARG A 37 -15.29 -7.17 0.26
CA ARG A 37 -14.65 -7.56 -1.02
C ARG A 37 -13.72 -8.75 -0.91
N GLY A 38 -13.40 -9.19 0.31
CA GLY A 38 -12.46 -10.28 0.58
C GLY A 38 -11.02 -9.98 0.13
N LYS A 39 -10.69 -8.70 -0.12
CA LYS A 39 -9.38 -8.28 -0.63
C LYS A 39 -8.58 -7.58 0.46
N THR A 40 -7.30 -7.92 0.53
CA THR A 40 -6.32 -7.21 1.36
C THR A 40 -5.64 -6.15 0.51
N SER A 41 -5.51 -4.93 1.03
CA SER A 41 -4.84 -3.83 0.36
C SER A 41 -3.96 -3.03 1.31
N ALA A 42 -2.87 -2.47 0.79
CA ALA A 42 -2.01 -1.56 1.54
C ALA A 42 -2.69 -0.20 1.70
N VAL A 43 -2.71 0.30 2.93
CA VAL A 43 -3.20 1.62 3.33
C VAL A 43 -2.14 2.34 4.18
N ASP A 44 -2.35 3.64 4.41
CA ASP A 44 -1.49 4.47 5.26
C ASP A 44 0.02 4.35 4.94
N LEU A 45 0.35 4.42 3.65
CA LEU A 45 1.73 4.35 3.18
C LEU A 45 2.56 5.50 3.76
N LYS A 46 3.78 5.18 4.19
CA LYS A 46 4.77 6.13 4.68
C LYS A 46 6.13 5.81 4.09
N VAL A 47 6.80 6.82 3.57
CA VAL A 47 8.19 6.67 3.09
C VAL A 47 9.11 6.47 4.29
N LEU A 48 10.01 5.49 4.17
CA LEU A 48 11.06 5.21 5.15
C LEU A 48 12.35 5.95 4.82
#